data_AF-A0AAD6BVJ0-F1
#
_entry.id   AF-A0AAD6BVJ0-F1
#
_cell.length_a   1.000
_cell.length_b   1.000
_cell.length_c   1.000
_cell.angle_alpha   90.00
_cell.angle_beta   90.00
_cell.angle_gamma   90.00
#
_symmetry.space_group_name_H-M   'P 1'
#
loop_
_entity.id
_entity.type
_entity.pdbx_description
1 polymer ?
#
loop_
_entity_poly.entity_id
_entity_poly.type
_entity_poly.pdbx_seq_one_letter_code
_entity_poly.pdbx_strand_id
1 'polypeptide(L)'
;MSNRILIHTDVIQGEFRGCKCLVVDSDIFSETRTKLSEGLKALNQLQQIYDHINDYMSEPETKCSSSSNTKAVAIDKRAAYTMGEKFCADLDYSKEAKKDLTSKDIGSSSYKDFVFHFEYKPGNKCYTNCKDTIHKMVCSGYDSHSIQPESKATFKCGAEYSFKFSVPDHAQFPTATSKPTSPANTAAPTMGEVTCFPESRRPGSIYGAVRPDQYKAAVDKACEAFAKKNTLQANEGRGSYVYQTKDGPVPYWFNVGVNTDGHYTCKDLKLEDPIGDGSHKCSTIFKDDIFGGCNNGGRGGRIKVGCLVYSFDVCSGKGDIPNEGACSGGGIGAPEVAF
;
A
#
# COMPACT_ATOMS: atom_id res chain seq x y z
N MET A 1 -41.50 -19.22 -16.08
CA MET A 1 -41.78 -20.34 -17.01
C MET A 1 -41.01 -21.55 -16.51
N SER A 2 -41.73 -22.59 -16.08
CA SER A 2 -41.15 -23.77 -15.43
C SER A 2 -40.96 -24.86 -16.49
N ASN A 3 -39.71 -25.20 -16.81
CA ASN A 3 -39.39 -26.28 -17.75
C ASN A 3 -39.56 -27.63 -17.03
N ARG A 4 -40.75 -28.22 -17.16
CA ARG A 4 -40.98 -29.61 -16.76
C ARG A 4 -40.55 -30.54 -17.90
N ILE A 5 -39.48 -31.28 -17.67
CA ILE A 5 -39.10 -32.43 -18.50
C ILE A 5 -39.99 -33.60 -18.07
N LEU A 6 -40.94 -33.99 -18.92
CA LEU A 6 -41.75 -35.20 -18.76
C LEU A 6 -40.96 -36.39 -19.33
N ILE A 7 -40.48 -37.28 -18.46
CA ILE A 7 -39.88 -38.56 -18.86
C ILE A 7 -40.94 -39.63 -18.65
N HIS A 8 -41.54 -40.11 -19.74
CA HIS A 8 -42.40 -41.29 -19.70
C HIS A 8 -41.54 -42.54 -19.61
N THR A 9 -41.60 -43.21 -18.45
CA THR A 9 -41.02 -44.53 -18.22
C THR A 9 -42.09 -45.58 -18.47
N ASP A 10 -42.37 -45.90 -19.73
CA ASP A 10 -42.98 -47.17 -20.11
C ASP A 10 -42.24 -47.68 -21.35
N VAL A 11 -41.43 -48.71 -21.12
CA VAL A 11 -40.64 -49.39 -22.15
C VAL A 11 -41.60 -50.23 -22.98
N ILE A 12 -41.93 -49.74 -24.17
CA ILE A 12 -42.57 -50.55 -25.20
C ILE A 12 -41.58 -50.62 -26.36
N GLN A 13 -41.11 -51.83 -26.68
CA GLN A 13 -40.44 -52.07 -27.96
C GLN A 13 -41.40 -51.63 -29.08
N GLY A 14 -41.05 -50.56 -29.79
CA GLY A 14 -41.87 -50.02 -30.86
C GLY A 14 -41.08 -49.09 -31.77
N GLU A 15 -41.38 -49.15 -33.06
CA GLU A 15 -40.93 -48.15 -34.04
C GLU A 15 -41.76 -46.88 -33.86
N PHE A 16 -41.11 -45.75 -33.58
CA PHE A 16 -41.77 -44.44 -33.64
C PHE A 16 -41.42 -43.79 -34.97
N ARG A 17 -42.43 -43.59 -35.82
CA ARG A 17 -42.31 -42.98 -37.16
C ARG A 17 -41.27 -43.65 -38.09
N GLY A 18 -41.21 -44.98 -38.09
CA GLY A 18 -40.34 -45.73 -39.02
C GLY A 18 -38.85 -45.67 -38.70
N CYS A 19 -38.46 -45.13 -37.54
CA CYS A 19 -37.09 -45.22 -37.04
C CYS A 19 -36.98 -46.34 -35.99
N LYS A 20 -35.96 -47.19 -36.13
CA LYS A 20 -35.60 -48.21 -35.13
C LYS A 20 -35.15 -47.48 -33.86
N CYS A 21 -35.91 -47.59 -32.78
CA CYS A 21 -35.53 -47.02 -31.48
C CYS A 21 -34.27 -47.73 -30.97
N LEU A 22 -33.19 -46.97 -30.78
CA LEU A 22 -31.99 -47.44 -30.09
C LEU A 22 -32.36 -47.67 -28.62
N VAL A 23 -32.27 -48.92 -28.17
CA VAL A 23 -32.35 -49.25 -26.74
C VAL A 23 -31.10 -48.66 -26.09
N VAL A 24 -31.27 -47.51 -25.43
CA VAL A 24 -30.23 -46.97 -24.57
C VAL A 24 -30.28 -47.80 -23.30
N ASP A 25 -29.25 -48.60 -23.08
CA ASP A 25 -29.09 -49.46 -21.92
C ASP A 25 -29.33 -48.64 -20.64
N SER A 26 -30.35 -49.03 -19.86
CA SER A 26 -30.83 -48.26 -18.70
C SER A 26 -29.74 -48.06 -17.65
N ASP A 27 -28.76 -48.96 -17.62
CA ASP A 27 -27.68 -48.96 -16.66
C ASP A 27 -26.72 -47.79 -16.89
N ILE A 28 -26.44 -47.44 -18.16
CA ILE A 28 -25.63 -46.28 -18.55
C ILE A 28 -26.33 -44.98 -18.15
N PHE A 29 -27.67 -44.96 -18.23
CA PHE A 29 -28.48 -43.81 -17.84
C PHE A 29 -28.52 -43.62 -16.32
N SER A 30 -28.51 -44.70 -15.54
CA SER A 30 -28.52 -44.65 -14.07
C SER A 30 -27.22 -44.06 -13.52
N GLU A 31 -26.08 -44.46 -14.04
CA GLU A 31 -24.76 -44.02 -13.59
C GLU A 31 -24.53 -42.54 -13.94
N THR A 32 -24.96 -42.13 -15.14
CA THR A 32 -24.90 -40.73 -15.60
C THR A 32 -25.78 -39.82 -14.73
N ARG A 33 -26.96 -40.28 -14.31
CA ARG A 33 -27.87 -39.51 -13.46
C ARG A 33 -27.32 -39.30 -12.06
N THR A 34 -26.68 -40.31 -11.49
CA THR A 34 -26.00 -40.22 -10.18
C THR A 34 -24.87 -39.19 -10.23
N LYS A 35 -23.98 -39.29 -11.24
CA LYS A 35 -22.88 -38.32 -11.44
C LYS A 35 -23.39 -36.90 -11.67
N LEU A 36 -24.46 -36.73 -12.44
CA LEU A 36 -25.09 -35.41 -12.67
C LEU A 36 -25.69 -34.83 -11.39
N SER A 37 -26.37 -35.65 -10.59
CA SER A 37 -26.92 -35.26 -9.28
C SER A 37 -25.81 -34.87 -8.29
N GLU A 38 -24.71 -35.62 -8.25
CA GLU A 38 -23.54 -35.29 -7.43
C GLU A 38 -22.89 -33.97 -7.88
N GLY A 39 -22.73 -33.77 -9.19
CA GLY A 39 -22.24 -32.50 -9.75
C GLY A 39 -23.15 -31.32 -9.40
N LEU A 40 -24.47 -31.49 -9.46
CA LEU A 40 -25.42 -30.44 -9.06
C LEU A 40 -25.35 -30.13 -7.56
N LYS A 41 -25.17 -31.15 -6.71
CA LYS A 41 -24.97 -30.95 -5.26
C LYS A 41 -23.68 -30.17 -4.99
N ALA A 42 -22.58 -30.51 -5.65
CA ALA A 42 -21.31 -29.79 -5.52
C ALA A 42 -21.43 -28.33 -6.00
N LEU A 43 -22.13 -28.07 -7.11
CA LEU A 43 -22.38 -26.71 -7.60
C LEU A 43 -23.25 -25.90 -6.63
N ASN A 44 -24.31 -26.49 -6.07
CA ASN A 44 -25.13 -25.81 -5.07
C ASN A 44 -24.34 -25.49 -3.79
N GLN A 45 -23.42 -26.37 -3.38
CA GLN A 45 -22.51 -26.10 -2.26
C GLN A 45 -21.56 -24.94 -2.56
N LEU A 46 -20.99 -24.89 -3.77
CA LEU A 46 -20.14 -23.78 -4.21
C LEU A 46 -20.91 -22.46 -4.28
N GLN A 47 -22.16 -22.48 -4.77
CA GLN A 47 -23.02 -21.30 -4.82
C GLN A 47 -23.32 -20.78 -3.41
N GLN A 48 -23.65 -21.67 -2.46
CA GLN A 48 -23.87 -21.29 -1.07
C GLN A 48 -22.60 -20.68 -0.44
N ILE A 49 -21.42 -21.21 -0.73
CA ILE A 49 -20.14 -20.63 -0.27
C ILE A 49 -19.95 -19.23 -0.87
N TYR A 50 -20.27 -19.06 -2.15
CA TYR A 50 -20.14 -17.78 -2.86
C TYR A 50 -21.11 -16.72 -2.33
N ASP A 51 -22.38 -17.07 -2.17
CA ASP A 51 -23.43 -16.15 -1.69
C ASP A 51 -23.17 -15.68 -0.25
N HIS A 52 -22.47 -16.50 0.54
CA HIS A 52 -22.07 -16.20 1.91
C HIS A 52 -20.59 -15.83 2.05
N ILE A 53 -19.86 -15.59 0.95
CA ILE A 53 -18.41 -15.36 1.02
C ILE A 53 -18.06 -14.16 1.89
N ASN A 54 -18.91 -13.13 1.91
CA ASN A 54 -18.77 -11.95 2.77
C ASN A 54 -19.00 -12.28 4.25
N ASP A 55 -19.83 -13.26 4.57
CA ASP A 55 -20.04 -13.72 5.96
C ASP A 55 -18.81 -14.50 6.46
N TYR A 56 -18.07 -15.14 5.55
CA TYR A 56 -16.81 -15.84 5.85
C TYR A 56 -15.58 -14.93 5.78
N MET A 57 -15.64 -13.82 5.04
CA MET A 57 -14.62 -12.77 5.01
C MET A 57 -14.84 -11.77 6.15
N SER A 58 -14.67 -12.23 7.39
CA SER A 58 -14.67 -11.31 8.52
C SER A 58 -13.40 -10.46 8.51
N GLU A 59 -13.54 -9.13 8.62
CA GLU A 59 -12.37 -8.28 8.84
C GLU A 59 -11.78 -8.56 10.23
N PRO A 60 -10.43 -8.63 10.35
CA PRO A 60 -9.79 -8.80 11.65
C PRO A 60 -9.90 -7.54 12.49
N GLU A 61 -10.10 -7.72 13.79
CA GLU A 61 -9.78 -6.68 14.78
C GLU A 61 -8.27 -6.72 15.04
N THR A 62 -7.56 -5.64 14.69
CA THR A 62 -6.10 -5.53 14.87
C THR A 62 -5.76 -4.72 16.11
N LYS A 63 -4.84 -5.24 16.94
CA LYS A 63 -4.29 -4.56 18.13
C LYS A 63 -2.77 -4.48 18.03
N CYS A 64 -2.22 -3.32 18.35
CA CYS A 64 -0.77 -3.08 18.42
C CYS A 64 -0.31 -3.13 19.88
N SER A 65 0.98 -3.38 20.15
CA SER A 65 1.57 -3.33 21.51
C SER A 65 1.28 -2.04 22.29
N SER A 66 1.18 -0.94 21.56
CA SER A 66 1.06 0.39 22.13
C SER A 66 0.26 1.28 21.19
N SER A 67 -0.53 2.18 21.77
CA SER A 67 -1.08 3.33 21.06
C SER A 67 -0.04 4.46 20.91
N SER A 68 1.09 4.38 21.61
CA SER A 68 2.21 5.31 21.51
C SER A 68 3.34 4.77 20.64
N ASN A 69 4.02 5.66 19.93
CA ASN A 69 5.20 5.30 19.13
C ASN A 69 6.46 5.05 19.97
N THR A 70 6.41 5.22 21.29
CA THR A 70 7.56 5.09 22.21
C THR A 70 8.18 3.70 22.26
N LYS A 71 7.46 2.68 21.80
CA LYS A 71 7.97 1.30 21.71
C LYS A 71 8.34 0.89 20.28
N ALA A 72 8.18 1.77 19.29
CA ALA A 72 8.47 1.44 17.91
C ALA A 72 9.95 1.07 17.73
N VAL A 73 10.22 0.20 16.77
CA VAL A 73 11.56 -0.28 16.41
C VAL A 73 11.90 0.14 14.99
N ALA A 74 13.18 0.37 14.71
CA ALA A 74 13.69 0.87 13.42
C ALA A 74 13.66 -0.22 12.33
N ILE A 75 12.48 -0.53 11.81
CA ILE A 75 12.27 -1.51 10.76
C ILE A 75 11.33 -0.92 9.71
N ASP A 76 11.70 -1.06 8.45
CA ASP A 76 10.87 -0.65 7.32
C ASP A 76 9.60 -1.51 7.27
N LYS A 77 8.44 -0.86 7.09
CA LYS A 77 7.18 -1.58 6.85
C LYS A 77 7.30 -2.62 5.74
N ARG A 78 8.02 -2.27 4.67
CA ARG A 78 8.27 -3.16 3.54
C ARG A 78 9.00 -4.43 3.95
N ALA A 79 9.99 -4.33 4.84
CA ALA A 79 10.69 -5.51 5.35
C ALA A 79 9.73 -6.41 6.15
N ALA A 80 8.90 -5.82 7.03
CA ALA A 80 7.88 -6.57 7.77
C ALA A 80 6.83 -7.22 6.86
N TYR A 81 6.40 -6.55 5.79
CA TYR A 81 5.52 -7.13 4.77
C TYR A 81 6.16 -8.33 4.09
N THR A 82 7.39 -8.20 3.60
CA THR A 82 8.10 -9.30 2.93
C THR A 82 8.33 -10.48 3.88
N MET A 83 8.62 -10.25 5.16
CA MET A 83 8.68 -11.31 6.18
C MET A 83 7.33 -12.01 6.35
N GLY A 84 6.26 -11.23 6.46
CA GLY A 84 4.90 -11.75 6.56
C GLY A 84 4.52 -12.63 5.36
N GLU A 85 4.85 -12.19 4.15
CA GLU A 85 4.62 -12.98 2.94
C GLU A 85 5.37 -14.31 2.95
N LYS A 86 6.60 -14.34 3.48
CA LYS A 86 7.40 -15.58 3.65
C LYS A 86 6.82 -16.52 4.70
N PHE A 87 6.18 -15.97 5.74
CA PHE A 87 5.42 -16.78 6.68
C PHE A 87 4.16 -17.37 6.03
N CYS A 88 3.39 -16.54 5.32
CA CYS A 88 2.15 -16.95 4.67
C CYS A 88 2.33 -17.97 3.53
N ALA A 89 3.49 -18.01 2.87
CA ALA A 89 3.73 -18.89 1.73
C ALA A 89 3.66 -20.38 2.09
N ASP A 90 4.06 -20.75 3.32
CA ASP A 90 4.11 -22.14 3.78
C ASP A 90 2.97 -22.48 4.76
N LEU A 91 1.97 -21.60 4.87
CA LEU A 91 0.96 -21.70 5.92
C LEU A 91 -0.12 -22.75 5.59
N ASP A 92 -0.20 -23.80 6.41
CA ASP A 92 -1.34 -24.72 6.43
C ASP A 92 -2.45 -24.13 7.32
N TYR A 93 -3.48 -23.56 6.69
CA TYR A 93 -4.58 -22.88 7.39
C TYR A 93 -5.41 -23.79 8.30
N SER A 94 -5.21 -25.12 8.23
CA SER A 94 -5.91 -26.08 9.09
C SER A 94 -5.22 -26.34 10.44
N LYS A 95 -4.00 -25.82 10.64
CA LYS A 95 -3.19 -26.11 11.84
C LYS A 95 -2.63 -24.83 12.44
N GLU A 96 -2.29 -24.91 13.73
CA GLU A 96 -1.47 -23.89 14.36
C GLU A 96 -0.08 -23.87 13.71
N ALA A 97 0.46 -22.67 13.50
CA ALA A 97 1.78 -22.48 12.92
C ALA A 97 2.56 -21.43 13.70
N LYS A 98 3.86 -21.67 13.87
CA LYS A 98 4.81 -20.73 14.46
C LYS A 98 6.08 -20.73 13.61
N LYS A 99 6.62 -19.56 13.32
CA LYS A 99 7.82 -19.43 12.49
C LYS A 99 8.63 -18.23 12.93
N ASP A 100 9.92 -18.45 13.15
CA ASP A 100 10.90 -17.40 13.27
C ASP A 100 11.51 -17.13 11.90
N LEU A 101 11.55 -15.85 11.51
CA LEU A 101 12.21 -15.38 10.31
C LEU A 101 13.27 -14.35 10.68
N THR A 102 14.29 -14.25 9.84
CA THR A 102 15.43 -13.34 9.99
C THR A 102 15.62 -12.57 8.70
N SER A 103 16.40 -11.49 8.73
CA SER A 103 16.74 -10.72 7.52
C SER A 103 17.35 -11.55 6.39
N LYS A 104 17.98 -12.69 6.69
CA LYS A 104 18.49 -13.64 5.69
C LYS A 104 17.36 -14.25 4.84
N ASP A 105 16.19 -14.49 5.42
CA ASP A 105 15.03 -15.08 4.74
C ASP A 105 14.45 -14.16 3.64
N ILE A 106 14.79 -12.87 3.70
CA ILE A 106 14.44 -11.86 2.69
C ILE A 106 15.66 -11.32 1.94
N GLY A 107 16.83 -11.97 2.07
CA GLY A 107 18.06 -11.56 1.38
C GLY A 107 18.58 -10.17 1.77
N SER A 108 18.30 -9.72 2.99
CA SER A 108 18.73 -8.41 3.51
C SER A 108 19.79 -8.56 4.60
N SER A 109 20.70 -7.58 4.67
CA SER A 109 21.65 -7.42 5.78
C SER A 109 21.21 -6.35 6.78
N SER A 110 20.18 -5.54 6.47
CA SER A 110 19.82 -4.34 7.23
C SER A 110 19.23 -4.61 8.61
N TYR A 111 18.89 -5.88 8.93
CA TYR A 111 18.30 -6.29 10.20
C TYR A 111 18.87 -7.64 10.66
N LYS A 112 20.19 -7.82 10.49
CA LYS A 112 20.89 -9.11 10.74
C LYS A 112 20.66 -9.70 12.13
N ASP A 113 20.38 -8.85 13.11
CA ASP A 113 20.21 -9.24 14.51
C ASP A 113 18.73 -9.29 14.94
N PHE A 114 17.79 -9.06 14.02
CA PHE A 114 16.36 -9.09 14.30
C PHE A 114 15.80 -10.48 14.03
N VAL A 115 14.93 -10.94 14.93
CA VAL A 115 14.14 -12.17 14.76
C VAL A 115 12.67 -11.80 14.76
N PHE A 116 11.97 -12.21 13.71
CA PHE A 116 10.56 -11.98 13.46
C PHE A 116 9.78 -13.25 13.79
N HIS A 117 9.15 -13.27 14.95
CA HIS A 117 8.31 -14.38 15.38
C HIS A 117 6.88 -14.19 14.86
N PHE A 118 6.39 -15.10 14.05
CA PHE A 118 4.99 -15.14 13.58
C PHE A 118 4.28 -16.34 14.17
N GLU A 119 3.02 -16.14 14.58
CA GLU A 119 2.11 -17.21 14.95
C GLU A 119 0.78 -17.09 14.20
N TYR A 120 0.21 -18.24 13.86
CA TYR A 120 -1.15 -18.38 13.35
C TYR A 120 -1.88 -19.45 14.15
N LYS A 121 -3.13 -19.14 14.51
CA LYS A 121 -4.06 -20.07 15.13
C LYS A 121 -5.32 -20.20 14.25
N PRO A 122 -5.69 -21.42 13.82
CA PRO A 122 -6.88 -21.62 13.02
C PRO A 122 -8.14 -21.41 13.84
N GLY A 123 -9.15 -20.81 13.22
CA GLY A 123 -10.50 -20.71 13.77
C GLY A 123 -11.47 -21.68 13.10
N ASN A 124 -12.71 -21.73 13.60
CA ASN A 124 -13.72 -22.65 13.08
C ASN A 124 -14.35 -22.09 11.79
N LYS A 125 -14.11 -22.77 10.66
CA LYS A 125 -14.60 -22.36 9.33
C LYS A 125 -14.23 -20.91 8.97
N CYS A 126 -13.02 -20.49 9.34
CA CYS A 126 -12.48 -19.19 8.99
C CYS A 126 -11.88 -19.21 7.58
N TYR A 127 -12.21 -18.21 6.77
CA TYR A 127 -11.40 -17.85 5.61
C TYR A 127 -10.63 -16.58 5.94
N THR A 128 -9.30 -16.65 5.97
CA THR A 128 -8.43 -15.52 6.27
C THR A 128 -7.43 -15.32 5.14
N ASN A 129 -7.24 -14.06 4.70
CA ASN A 129 -6.14 -13.72 3.80
C ASN A 129 -4.91 -13.38 4.64
N CYS A 130 -3.98 -14.32 4.78
CA CYS A 130 -2.78 -14.15 5.62
C CYS A 130 -1.99 -12.88 5.26
N LYS A 131 -1.76 -12.62 3.96
CA LYS A 131 -0.95 -11.47 3.52
C LYS A 131 -1.59 -10.14 3.88
N ASP A 132 -2.86 -9.97 3.50
CA ASP A 132 -3.62 -8.76 3.80
C ASP A 132 -3.75 -8.53 5.31
N THR A 133 -3.93 -9.62 6.07
CA THR A 133 -4.02 -9.57 7.54
C THR A 133 -2.72 -9.08 8.14
N ILE A 134 -1.57 -9.63 7.75
CA ILE A 134 -0.28 -9.16 8.24
C ILE A 134 -0.07 -7.70 7.86
N HIS A 135 -0.41 -7.31 6.63
CA HIS A 135 -0.27 -5.92 6.21
C HIS A 135 -1.08 -4.95 7.10
N LYS A 136 -2.31 -5.33 7.46
CA LYS A 136 -3.15 -4.58 8.41
C LYS A 136 -2.58 -4.58 9.83
N MET A 137 -1.90 -5.64 10.26
CA MET A 137 -1.27 -5.74 11.57
C MET A 137 0.03 -4.94 11.72
N VAL A 138 0.73 -4.61 10.64
CA VAL A 138 1.96 -3.81 10.72
C VAL A 138 1.60 -2.38 11.12
N CYS A 139 1.55 -2.16 12.43
CA CYS A 139 1.26 -0.87 13.00
C CYS A 139 2.45 0.07 12.82
N SER A 140 2.16 1.25 12.31
CA SER A 140 3.18 2.27 12.09
C SER A 140 3.79 2.71 13.42
N GLY A 141 5.10 2.92 13.42
CA GLY A 141 5.80 3.63 14.47
C GLY A 141 5.76 5.14 14.22
N TYR A 142 6.88 5.80 14.47
CA TYR A 142 7.05 7.23 14.20
C TYR A 142 6.96 7.57 12.72
N ASP A 143 7.36 6.66 11.83
CA ASP A 143 7.42 6.85 10.38
C ASP A 143 7.29 5.51 9.60
N SER A 144 7.64 5.51 8.30
CA SER A 144 7.66 4.29 7.46
C SER A 144 8.85 3.35 7.74
N HIS A 145 9.86 3.85 8.43
CA HIS A 145 11.08 3.15 8.82
C HIS A 145 11.03 2.67 10.28
N SER A 146 9.84 2.74 10.88
CA SER A 146 9.60 2.23 12.22
C SER A 146 8.22 1.63 12.35
N ILE A 147 8.12 0.55 13.11
CA ILE A 147 6.87 -0.19 13.34
C ILE A 147 6.77 -0.62 14.79
N GLN A 148 5.56 -0.89 15.26
CA GLN A 148 5.35 -1.44 16.59
C GLN A 148 5.93 -2.86 16.67
N PRO A 149 6.56 -3.24 17.80
CA PRO A 149 7.32 -4.48 17.91
C PRO A 149 6.44 -5.73 17.93
N GLU A 150 5.16 -5.58 18.23
CA GLU A 150 4.20 -6.67 18.25
C GLU A 150 2.81 -6.18 17.84
N SER A 151 2.06 -7.09 17.20
CA SER A 151 0.65 -6.88 16.88
C SER A 151 -0.07 -8.23 16.86
N LYS A 152 -1.38 -8.17 17.10
CA LYS A 152 -2.31 -9.30 17.03
C LYS A 152 -3.52 -8.92 16.18
N ALA A 153 -3.95 -9.82 15.29
CA ALA A 153 -5.24 -9.78 14.62
C ALA A 153 -6.11 -10.92 15.14
N THR A 154 -7.37 -10.61 15.47
CA THR A 154 -8.36 -11.60 15.89
C THR A 154 -9.59 -11.54 15.00
N PHE A 155 -10.05 -12.70 14.53
CA PHE A 155 -11.24 -12.84 13.70
C PHE A 155 -12.42 -13.34 14.53
N LYS A 156 -13.65 -12.97 14.16
CA LYS A 156 -14.87 -13.40 14.87
C LYS A 156 -15.05 -14.92 14.88
N CYS A 157 -14.56 -15.61 13.85
CA CYS A 157 -14.58 -17.07 13.73
C CYS A 157 -13.49 -17.76 14.57
N GLY A 158 -12.68 -17.01 15.32
CA GLY A 158 -11.69 -17.51 16.28
C GLY A 158 -10.27 -17.68 15.73
N ALA A 159 -10.04 -17.39 14.45
CA ALA A 159 -8.68 -17.37 13.90
C ALA A 159 -7.89 -16.19 14.46
N GLU A 160 -6.59 -16.38 14.65
CA GLU A 160 -5.70 -15.35 15.17
C GLU A 160 -4.37 -15.35 14.41
N TYR A 161 -3.82 -14.16 14.22
CA TYR A 161 -2.45 -13.96 13.78
C TYR A 161 -1.76 -13.07 14.81
N SER A 162 -0.49 -13.35 15.10
CA SER A 162 0.35 -12.42 15.85
C SER A 162 1.75 -12.39 15.27
N PHE A 163 2.40 -11.23 15.39
CA PHE A 163 3.84 -11.16 15.22
C PHE A 163 4.48 -10.44 16.39
N LYS A 164 5.75 -10.77 16.64
CA LYS A 164 6.62 -10.09 17.59
C LYS A 164 8.05 -10.04 17.07
N PHE A 165 8.74 -8.92 17.23
CA PHE A 165 10.17 -8.82 16.95
C PHE A 165 10.96 -8.88 18.24
N SER A 166 12.03 -9.68 18.22
CA SER A 166 13.09 -9.59 19.20
C SER A 166 14.17 -8.67 18.65
N VAL A 167 14.40 -7.54 19.33
CA VAL A 167 15.46 -6.58 19.04
C VAL A 167 16.59 -6.75 20.05
N PRO A 168 17.87 -6.73 19.62
CA PRO A 168 18.98 -6.55 20.54
C PRO A 168 18.84 -5.21 21.29
N ASP A 169 19.31 -5.14 22.53
CA ASP A 169 19.17 -3.95 23.41
C ASP A 169 19.63 -2.62 22.77
N HIS A 170 20.51 -2.68 21.78
CA HIS A 170 21.04 -1.50 21.07
C HIS A 170 20.19 -1.01 19.89
N ALA A 171 19.14 -1.73 19.49
CA ALA A 171 18.27 -1.40 18.36
C ALA A 171 16.94 -0.74 18.76
N GLN A 172 16.72 -0.53 20.07
CA GLN A 172 15.60 0.26 20.56
C GLN A 172 15.91 1.74 20.34
N PHE A 173 15.00 2.48 19.72
CA PHE A 173 15.11 3.94 19.71
C PHE A 173 15.22 4.44 21.16
N PRO A 174 16.05 5.45 21.44
CA PRO A 174 16.17 5.99 22.80
C PRO A 174 14.79 6.32 23.34
N THR A 175 14.41 5.70 24.45
CA THR A 175 13.14 5.93 25.13
C THR A 175 13.04 7.42 25.44
N ALA A 176 11.95 8.03 24.98
CA ALA A 176 11.64 9.45 25.16
C ALA A 176 11.33 9.76 26.64
N THR A 177 12.35 9.72 27.50
CA THR A 177 12.29 10.15 28.90
C THR A 177 13.21 11.35 29.17
N SER A 178 13.99 11.77 28.18
CA SER A 178 14.55 13.13 28.16
C SER A 178 13.67 13.99 27.26
N LYS A 179 13.05 15.02 27.84
CA LYS A 179 12.56 16.18 27.08
C LYS A 179 13.71 16.56 26.13
N PRO A 180 13.52 16.58 24.80
CA PRO A 180 14.60 16.95 23.90
C PRO A 180 15.02 18.37 24.26
N THR A 181 16.19 18.50 24.89
CA THR A 181 16.92 19.74 24.87
C THR A 181 17.31 19.91 23.42
N SER A 182 16.50 20.70 22.70
CA SER A 182 16.74 21.06 21.31
C SER A 182 18.23 21.38 21.17
N PRO A 183 19.01 20.61 20.39
CA PRO A 183 20.29 21.12 19.96
C PRO A 183 19.95 22.40 19.21
N ALA A 184 20.46 23.53 19.67
CA ALA A 184 20.46 24.75 18.88
C ALA A 184 21.33 24.46 17.65
N ASN A 185 20.76 23.83 16.64
CA ASN A 185 21.39 23.67 15.34
C ASN A 185 21.26 25.03 14.65
N THR A 186 22.22 25.90 14.96
CA THR A 186 22.38 27.24 14.38
C THR A 186 22.90 27.17 12.93
N ALA A 187 23.16 25.97 12.40
CA ALA A 187 23.56 25.79 11.02
C ALA A 187 22.34 25.93 10.10
N ALA A 188 22.47 26.80 9.09
CA ALA A 188 21.45 26.97 8.07
C ALA A 188 21.15 25.62 7.38
N PRO A 189 19.88 25.36 6.99
CA PRO A 189 19.52 24.20 6.20
C PRO A 189 20.35 24.13 4.92
N THR A 190 20.80 22.94 4.54
CA THR A 190 21.57 22.72 3.31
C THR A 190 20.70 22.10 2.21
N MET A 191 21.03 22.43 0.96
CA MET A 191 20.52 21.74 -0.21
C MET A 191 21.19 20.36 -0.33
N GLY A 192 20.39 19.34 -0.59
CA GLY A 192 20.85 18.01 -0.98
C GLY A 192 20.99 17.88 -2.49
N GLU A 193 21.47 16.72 -2.95
CA GLU A 193 21.56 16.42 -4.38
C GLU A 193 20.17 16.15 -4.99
N VAL A 194 19.97 16.58 -6.23
CA VAL A 194 18.77 16.27 -7.01
C VAL A 194 18.75 14.78 -7.38
N THR A 195 17.63 14.11 -7.11
CA THR A 195 17.37 12.74 -7.55
C THR A 195 16.31 12.75 -8.64
N CYS A 196 16.70 12.45 -9.87
CA CYS A 196 15.78 12.43 -11.00
C CYS A 196 14.97 11.13 -11.07
N PHE A 197 13.69 11.25 -11.43
CA PHE A 197 12.88 10.06 -11.67
C PHE A 197 13.29 9.36 -12.97
N PRO A 198 13.27 8.01 -13.04
CA PRO A 198 13.75 7.29 -14.22
C PRO A 198 12.84 7.52 -15.44
N GLU A 199 13.39 7.58 -16.64
CA GLU A 199 12.62 7.77 -17.87
C GLU A 199 11.73 6.56 -18.20
N SER A 200 12.18 5.35 -17.82
CA SER A 200 11.64 4.05 -18.25
C SER A 200 10.29 3.63 -17.68
N ARG A 201 9.69 4.34 -16.70
CA ARG A 201 8.33 3.99 -16.21
C ARG A 201 7.20 4.44 -17.15
N ARG A 202 7.46 4.70 -18.44
CA ARG A 202 6.41 5.06 -19.40
C ARG A 202 6.38 4.18 -20.65
N PRO A 203 5.81 2.97 -20.57
CA PRO A 203 5.04 2.44 -21.69
C PRO A 203 3.72 3.24 -21.79
N GLY A 204 3.68 4.27 -22.66
CA GLY A 204 2.40 4.84 -23.13
C GLY A 204 1.74 5.94 -22.30
N SER A 205 2.49 6.96 -21.84
CA SER A 205 1.85 8.19 -21.37
C SER A 205 1.06 8.84 -22.49
N ILE A 206 -0.26 8.97 -22.30
CA ILE A 206 -1.17 9.70 -23.20
C ILE A 206 -0.99 11.23 -23.15
N TYR A 207 -0.26 11.73 -22.14
CA TYR A 207 0.02 13.16 -21.99
C TYR A 207 1.28 13.55 -22.74
N GLY A 208 1.23 14.72 -23.39
CA GLY A 208 2.31 15.26 -24.22
C GLY A 208 3.56 15.66 -23.43
N ALA A 209 4.56 16.19 -24.14
CA ALA A 209 5.78 16.71 -23.51
C ALA A 209 5.46 17.89 -22.57
N VAL A 210 6.21 18.02 -21.47
CA VAL A 210 6.11 19.17 -20.57
C VAL A 210 6.48 20.44 -21.34
N ARG A 211 5.59 21.42 -21.32
CA ARG A 211 5.82 22.73 -21.94
C ARG A 211 6.45 23.66 -20.90
N PRO A 212 7.69 24.15 -21.09
CA PRO A 212 8.41 24.91 -20.07
C PRO A 212 7.63 26.12 -19.53
N ASP A 213 6.93 26.87 -20.38
CA ASP A 213 6.18 28.05 -19.95
C ASP A 213 4.97 27.69 -19.06
N GLN A 214 4.26 26.61 -19.41
CA GLN A 214 3.13 26.12 -18.62
C GLN A 214 3.61 25.54 -17.28
N TYR A 215 4.73 24.82 -17.30
CA TYR A 215 5.37 24.31 -16.10
C TYR A 215 5.78 25.46 -15.15
N LYS A 216 6.47 26.48 -15.67
CA LYS A 216 6.90 27.63 -14.86
C LYS A 216 5.72 28.35 -14.20
N ALA A 217 4.64 28.57 -14.94
CA ALA A 217 3.42 29.17 -14.39
C ALA A 217 2.73 28.28 -13.35
N ALA A 218 2.78 26.96 -13.53
CA ALA A 218 2.26 26.00 -12.55
C ALA A 218 3.08 25.97 -11.25
N VAL A 219 4.41 26.04 -11.36
CA VAL A 219 5.31 26.17 -10.21
C VAL A 219 4.97 27.40 -9.38
N ASP A 220 4.77 28.56 -10.02
CA ASP A 220 4.47 29.80 -9.29
C ASP A 220 3.18 29.67 -8.48
N LYS A 221 2.13 29.07 -9.06
CA LYS A 221 0.88 28.79 -8.34
C LYS A 221 1.05 27.78 -7.21
N ALA A 222 1.83 26.72 -7.43
CA ALA A 222 2.11 25.71 -6.42
C ALA A 222 2.87 26.33 -5.23
N CYS A 223 3.88 27.15 -5.50
CA CYS A 223 4.66 27.82 -4.47
C CYS A 223 3.85 28.88 -3.72
N GLU A 224 2.97 29.63 -4.39
CA GLU A 224 2.03 30.53 -3.70
C GLU A 224 1.09 29.74 -2.76
N ALA A 225 0.62 28.58 -3.20
CA ALA A 225 -0.20 27.69 -2.38
C ALA A 225 0.58 27.16 -1.16
N PHE A 226 1.83 26.71 -1.34
CA PHE A 226 2.67 26.25 -0.23
C PHE A 226 3.04 27.40 0.74
N ALA A 227 3.33 28.59 0.23
CA ALA A 227 3.60 29.78 1.04
C ALA A 227 2.45 30.11 2.00
N LYS A 228 1.18 29.94 1.58
CA LYS A 228 0.00 30.13 2.43
C LYS A 228 -0.06 29.18 3.63
N LYS A 229 0.61 28.02 3.55
CA LYS A 229 0.74 27.09 4.67
C LYS A 229 1.89 27.45 5.62
N ASN A 230 2.78 28.35 5.19
CA ASN A 230 3.95 28.85 5.89
C ASN A 230 4.98 27.76 6.23
N THR A 231 4.68 26.87 7.18
CA THR A 231 5.56 25.80 7.64
C THR A 231 4.81 24.46 7.68
N LEU A 232 5.53 23.34 7.66
CA LEU A 232 4.92 22.03 7.88
C LEU A 232 4.64 21.82 9.37
N GLN A 233 3.37 21.63 9.73
CA GLN A 233 3.00 21.30 11.10
C GLN A 233 3.36 19.83 11.40
N ALA A 234 4.50 19.62 12.07
CA ALA A 234 5.02 18.29 12.43
C ALA A 234 4.12 17.49 13.41
N ASN A 235 3.03 18.07 13.92
CA ASN A 235 2.15 17.43 14.90
C ASN A 235 1.15 16.44 14.27
N GLU A 236 1.07 16.36 12.95
CA GLU A 236 0.13 15.48 12.23
C GLU A 236 0.78 14.28 11.55
N GLY A 237 2.07 14.00 11.83
CA GLY A 237 2.76 12.77 11.42
C GLY A 237 2.47 12.33 9.98
N ARG A 238 3.33 12.75 9.02
CA ARG A 238 3.22 12.56 7.55
C ARG A 238 2.55 13.68 6.76
N GLY A 239 2.44 14.90 7.28
CA GLY A 239 1.98 16.02 6.46
C GLY A 239 2.90 16.23 5.26
N SER A 240 2.41 15.97 4.05
CA SER A 240 2.94 16.56 2.82
C SER A 240 1.88 17.47 2.23
N TYR A 241 2.30 18.61 1.70
CA TYR A 241 1.43 19.47 0.92
C TYR A 241 1.56 19.12 -0.54
N VAL A 242 0.43 18.83 -1.16
CA VAL A 242 0.37 18.47 -2.58
C VAL A 242 -0.36 19.55 -3.34
N TYR A 243 0.17 19.95 -4.48
CA TYR A 243 -0.49 20.82 -5.44
C TYR A 243 -0.55 20.12 -6.80
N GLN A 244 -1.73 20.10 -7.41
CA GLN A 244 -1.96 19.46 -8.71
C GLN A 244 -2.58 20.46 -9.71
N THR A 245 -2.08 20.47 -10.94
CA THR A 245 -2.77 21.16 -12.03
C THR A 245 -3.76 20.23 -12.72
N LYS A 246 -4.94 20.75 -13.06
CA LYS A 246 -5.93 20.06 -13.92
C LYS A 246 -6.01 20.65 -15.32
N ASP A 247 -5.61 21.91 -15.47
CA ASP A 247 -5.71 22.62 -16.74
C ASP A 247 -4.47 22.42 -17.60
N GLY A 248 -4.69 22.13 -18.87
CA GLY A 248 -3.66 21.97 -19.89
C GLY A 248 -3.48 20.54 -20.39
N PRO A 249 -2.62 20.35 -21.40
CA PRO A 249 -2.40 19.05 -22.03
C PRO A 249 -1.60 18.07 -21.15
N VAL A 250 -1.00 18.55 -20.05
CA VAL A 250 -0.20 17.75 -19.11
C VAL A 250 -0.50 18.21 -17.68
N PRO A 251 -1.12 17.35 -16.85
CA PRO A 251 -1.30 17.63 -15.43
C PRO A 251 0.03 17.46 -14.68
N TYR A 252 0.32 18.39 -13.78
CA TYR A 252 1.54 18.46 -12.97
C TYR A 252 1.24 18.14 -11.51
N TRP A 253 2.16 17.47 -10.84
CA TRP A 253 2.07 17.11 -9.42
C TRP A 253 3.29 17.65 -8.69
N PHE A 254 3.05 18.53 -7.72
CA PHE A 254 4.08 19.13 -6.87
C PHE A 254 3.83 18.70 -5.43
N ASN A 255 4.88 18.34 -4.71
CA ASN A 255 4.80 17.94 -3.32
C ASN A 255 5.93 18.59 -2.51
N VAL A 256 5.59 19.09 -1.33
CA VAL A 256 6.55 19.43 -0.27
C VAL A 256 6.21 18.63 0.98
N GLY A 257 7.10 17.71 1.35
CA GLY A 257 6.92 16.82 2.51
C GLY A 257 8.10 16.88 3.46
N VAL A 258 7.98 16.17 4.59
CA VAL A 258 9.08 16.00 5.56
C VAL A 258 9.87 14.74 5.23
N ASN A 259 11.19 14.87 5.15
CA ASN A 259 12.11 13.74 5.19
C ASN A 259 12.29 13.30 6.65
N THR A 260 12.04 12.02 6.94
CA THR A 260 12.09 11.47 8.32
C THR A 260 13.46 10.91 8.70
N ASP A 261 14.53 11.18 7.95
CA ASP A 261 15.92 10.76 8.24
C ASP A 261 16.53 11.30 9.57
N GLY A 262 15.72 11.74 10.54
CA GLY A 262 16.07 11.65 11.96
C GLY A 262 16.84 12.81 12.63
N HIS A 263 17.18 13.90 11.95
CA HIS A 263 18.10 14.92 12.52
C HIS A 263 17.55 16.34 12.67
N TYR A 264 16.37 16.65 12.14
CA TYR A 264 15.80 17.99 12.20
C TYR A 264 14.33 17.94 12.56
N THR A 265 13.92 18.77 13.52
CA THR A 265 12.52 19.15 13.63
C THR A 265 12.23 20.11 12.49
N CYS A 266 11.42 19.73 11.49
CA CYS A 266 10.96 20.65 10.43
C CYS A 266 10.05 21.78 10.91
N LYS A 267 9.85 21.87 12.23
CA LYS A 267 9.27 23.04 12.85
C LYS A 267 10.18 24.20 12.47
N ASP A 268 9.62 25.22 11.83
CA ASP A 268 10.24 26.51 11.50
C ASP A 268 10.84 26.67 10.08
N LEU A 269 10.92 25.62 9.25
CA LEU A 269 11.30 25.81 7.84
C LEU A 269 10.11 26.33 7.02
N LYS A 270 10.29 27.50 6.41
CA LYS A 270 9.30 28.09 5.51
C LYS A 270 9.28 27.32 4.18
N LEU A 271 8.10 26.98 3.69
CA LEU A 271 7.95 26.27 2.42
C LEU A 271 8.27 27.15 1.20
N GLU A 272 8.19 28.47 1.34
CA GLU A 272 8.54 29.40 0.27
C GLU A 272 10.04 29.66 0.19
N ASP A 273 10.72 29.66 1.34
CA ASP A 273 12.14 29.99 1.48
C ASP A 273 12.76 29.10 2.57
N PRO A 274 13.05 27.83 2.23
CA PRO A 274 13.47 26.82 3.20
C PRO A 274 14.88 27.03 3.74
N ILE A 275 15.73 27.81 3.05
CA ILE A 275 17.07 28.18 3.53
C ILE A 275 17.01 29.50 4.32
N GLY A 276 16.11 30.42 3.95
CA GLY A 276 15.91 31.70 4.64
C GLY A 276 16.82 32.83 4.15
N ASP A 277 17.63 32.60 3.12
CA ASP A 277 18.51 33.58 2.49
C ASP A 277 17.99 34.06 1.12
N GLY A 278 16.87 33.51 0.65
CA GLY A 278 16.25 33.82 -0.63
C GLY A 278 16.97 33.26 -1.87
N SER A 279 18.04 32.48 -1.72
CA SER A 279 18.80 31.90 -2.84
C SER A 279 18.04 30.76 -3.54
N HIS A 280 17.48 29.85 -2.75
CA HIS A 280 16.71 28.70 -3.21
C HIS A 280 15.29 28.77 -2.66
N LYS A 281 14.52 29.72 -3.21
CA LYS A 281 13.07 29.78 -2.98
C LYS A 281 12.38 28.57 -3.60
N CYS A 282 11.17 28.27 -3.15
CA CYS A 282 10.32 27.20 -3.70
C CYS A 282 10.30 27.19 -5.25
N SER A 283 10.15 28.37 -5.87
CA SER A 283 10.09 28.48 -7.32
C SER A 283 11.42 28.14 -7.99
N THR A 284 12.54 28.60 -7.44
CA THR A 284 13.90 28.25 -7.88
C THR A 284 14.15 26.75 -7.75
N ILE A 285 13.78 26.16 -6.62
CA ILE A 285 13.93 24.73 -6.36
C ILE A 285 13.23 23.89 -7.43
N PHE A 286 11.97 24.20 -7.74
CA PHE A 286 11.26 23.46 -8.78
C PHE A 286 11.78 23.78 -10.19
N LYS A 287 11.92 25.06 -10.55
CA LYS A 287 12.25 25.50 -11.92
C LYS A 287 13.68 25.14 -12.34
N ASP A 288 14.63 25.41 -11.46
CA ASP A 288 16.04 25.37 -11.81
C ASP A 288 16.68 24.10 -11.25
N ASP A 289 16.53 23.83 -9.95
CA ASP A 289 17.22 22.71 -9.30
C ASP A 289 16.64 21.34 -9.71
N ILE A 290 15.31 21.18 -9.69
CA ILE A 290 14.65 19.92 -10.07
C ILE A 290 14.47 19.84 -11.59
N PHE A 291 13.76 20.78 -12.21
CA PHE A 291 13.41 20.67 -13.63
C PHE A 291 14.60 20.95 -14.55
N GLY A 292 15.43 21.96 -14.23
CA GLY A 292 16.68 22.21 -14.95
C GLY A 292 17.73 21.13 -14.72
N GLY A 293 17.81 20.57 -13.51
CA GLY A 293 18.74 19.50 -13.16
C GLY A 293 18.38 18.12 -13.74
N CYS A 294 17.11 17.86 -14.00
CA CYS A 294 16.65 16.56 -14.51
C CYS A 294 16.36 16.56 -16.02
N ASN A 295 17.32 16.07 -16.80
CA ASN A 295 17.16 15.83 -18.23
C ASN A 295 16.47 14.48 -18.54
N ASN A 296 15.24 14.29 -18.05
CA ASN A 296 14.49 13.02 -18.15
C ASN A 296 13.15 13.19 -18.88
N GLY A 297 13.15 13.95 -19.97
CA GLY A 297 11.94 14.19 -20.78
C GLY A 297 10.86 15.00 -20.06
N GLY A 298 11.26 15.80 -19.05
CA GLY A 298 10.35 16.63 -18.26
C GLY A 298 9.60 15.88 -17.16
N ARG A 299 10.05 14.68 -16.78
CA ARG A 299 9.45 13.92 -15.68
C ARG A 299 9.72 14.57 -14.32
N GLY A 300 10.87 15.21 -14.16
CA GLY A 300 11.24 15.85 -12.90
C GLY A 300 11.95 14.92 -11.92
N GLY A 301 11.80 15.18 -10.64
CA GLY A 301 12.60 14.54 -9.60
C GLY A 301 12.27 15.08 -8.23
N ARG A 302 13.20 14.86 -7.31
CA ARG A 302 13.10 15.33 -5.93
C ARG A 302 14.42 15.88 -5.43
N ILE A 303 14.36 16.80 -4.48
CA ILE A 303 15.53 17.37 -3.81
C ILE A 303 15.21 17.60 -2.33
N LYS A 304 16.21 17.38 -1.47
CA LYS A 304 16.12 17.57 -0.03
C LYS A 304 16.62 18.97 0.33
N VAL A 305 15.93 19.69 1.20
CA VAL A 305 16.37 20.98 1.74
C VAL A 305 16.20 20.97 3.25
N GLY A 306 17.32 20.79 3.96
CA GLY A 306 17.31 20.43 5.38
C GLY A 306 16.51 19.15 5.60
N CYS A 307 15.28 19.30 6.10
CA CYS A 307 14.36 18.20 6.35
C CYS A 307 13.11 18.23 5.48
N LEU A 308 12.99 19.21 4.58
CA LEU A 308 11.94 19.23 3.56
C LEU A 308 12.37 18.43 2.35
N VAL A 309 11.41 17.83 1.66
CA VAL A 309 11.59 17.20 0.34
C VAL A 309 10.65 17.87 -0.63
N TYR A 310 11.22 18.49 -1.65
CA TYR A 310 10.47 19.04 -2.78
C TYR A 310 10.49 17.99 -3.89
N SER A 311 9.31 17.63 -4.41
CA SER A 311 9.18 16.64 -5.48
C SER A 311 8.24 17.14 -6.57
N PHE A 312 8.62 16.94 -7.82
CA PHE A 312 7.80 17.23 -8.99
C PHE A 312 7.74 16.01 -9.90
N ASP A 313 6.53 15.57 -10.23
CA ASP A 313 6.28 14.60 -11.31
C ASP A 313 5.11 15.06 -12.19
N VAL A 314 4.97 14.45 -13.35
CA VAL A 314 3.84 14.60 -14.26
C VAL A 314 2.79 13.53 -13.96
N CYS A 315 1.53 13.92 -13.88
CA CYS A 315 0.43 12.99 -13.61
C CYS A 315 0.29 11.93 -14.71
N SER A 316 0.24 10.66 -14.33
CA SER A 316 -0.08 9.54 -15.23
C SER A 316 -1.56 9.20 -15.13
N GLY A 317 -2.34 9.57 -16.14
CA GLY A 317 -3.80 9.34 -16.20
C GLY A 317 -4.27 7.89 -16.40
N LYS A 318 -3.48 6.90 -15.96
CA LYS A 318 -3.96 5.53 -15.77
C LYS A 318 -3.90 5.21 -14.29
N GLY A 319 -5.06 4.93 -13.68
CA GLY A 319 -5.23 4.64 -12.26
C GLY A 319 -4.66 3.29 -11.81
N ASP A 320 -3.51 2.87 -12.35
CA ASP A 320 -2.95 1.52 -12.17
C ASP A 320 -1.79 1.46 -11.16
N ILE A 321 -1.58 2.49 -10.33
CA ILE A 321 -0.63 2.42 -9.21
C ILE A 321 -1.40 2.49 -7.89
N PRO A 322 -1.59 1.37 -7.16
CA PRO A 322 -2.50 1.31 -6.03
C PRO A 322 -2.07 2.06 -4.76
N ASN A 323 -0.84 2.58 -4.64
CA ASN A 323 -0.33 3.08 -3.35
C ASN A 323 0.68 4.23 -3.39
N GLU A 324 0.80 4.97 -4.49
CA GLU A 324 1.59 6.22 -4.53
C GLU A 324 0.80 7.32 -5.27
N GLY A 325 -0.24 7.87 -4.63
CA GLY A 325 -0.74 9.26 -4.80
C GLY A 325 -0.98 9.85 -6.21
N ALA A 326 -1.00 9.04 -7.27
CA ALA A 326 -1.03 9.51 -8.64
C ALA A 326 -2.46 9.91 -9.04
N CYS A 327 -2.79 11.19 -8.79
CA CYS A 327 -3.75 12.00 -9.55
C CYS A 327 -5.22 11.53 -9.54
N SER A 328 -5.67 10.86 -8.48
CA SER A 328 -7.02 10.29 -8.39
C SER A 328 -7.87 10.78 -7.20
N GLY A 329 -7.53 11.87 -6.51
CA GLY A 329 -8.37 12.30 -5.37
C GLY A 329 -8.22 13.70 -4.79
N GLY A 330 -7.27 14.53 -5.24
CA GLY A 330 -7.06 15.85 -4.63
C GLY A 330 -8.05 16.92 -5.11
N GLY A 331 -8.65 17.67 -4.18
CA GLY A 331 -9.38 18.90 -4.44
C GLY A 331 -8.52 19.95 -5.15
N ILE A 332 -9.16 20.80 -5.94
CA ILE A 332 -8.50 21.73 -6.87
C ILE A 332 -7.99 22.96 -6.12
N GLY A 333 -6.76 23.38 -6.40
CA GLY A 333 -6.31 24.75 -6.14
C GLY A 333 -6.04 25.11 -4.68
N ALA A 334 -6.27 24.19 -3.74
CA ALA A 334 -5.83 24.30 -2.36
C ALA A 334 -4.84 23.16 -2.08
N PRO A 335 -3.71 23.43 -1.41
CA PRO A 335 -2.82 22.37 -0.99
C PRO A 335 -3.52 21.55 0.08
N GLU A 336 -3.82 20.31 -0.27
CA GLU A 336 -4.39 19.32 0.65
C GLU A 336 -3.27 18.63 1.42
N VAL A 337 -3.57 18.28 2.67
CA VAL A 337 -2.71 17.41 3.47
C VAL A 337 -2.93 15.99 2.96
N ALA A 338 -1.92 15.42 2.31
CA ALA A 338 -1.93 14.01 1.97
C ALA A 338 -1.42 13.20 3.17
N PHE A 339 -2.23 12.27 3.67
CA PHE A 339 -1.92 11.37 4.80
C PHE A 339 -1.40 10.00 4.33
#